data_AF-A0A4Y7LM31-F1
#
_entry.id   AF-A0A4Y7LM31-F1
#
_cell.length_a   1.000
_cell.length_b   1.000
_cell.length_c   1.000
_cell.angle_alpha   90.00
_cell.angle_beta   90.00
_cell.angle_gamma   90.00
#
_symmetry.space_group_name_H-M   'P 1'
#
loop_
_entity.id
_entity.type
_entity.pdbx_description
1 polymer ?
#
loop_
_entity_poly.entity_id
_entity_poly.type
_entity_poly.pdbx_seq_one_letter_code
_entity_poly.pdbx_strand_id
1 'polypeptide(L)'
;MLPLLESIVFLPNEEDQLVWLGDKKGMFTVKAAYAHLSQGTNPPISFPSSKVWSRAWPHRVGFFLWKVCLNRLPTLSNLHHRRTALHSPSLCYLCGIAEETEDHLLLQCPFSLRVWNYFIGLAGGGTLLQTVKDVIVGWKNFPFSAQGLQLWKRLPAAIPWALWKARNDIAFERKPFKVNDVIRNIKMDAFNWSRGLDCFKGINTSTVIVGWAHFFLNPP
;
A
#
# COMPACT_ATOMS: atom_id res chain seq x y z
N MET A 1 34.78 -27.13 -19.04
CA MET A 1 33.55 -27.93 -19.19
C MET A 1 33.60 -29.28 -18.48
N LEU A 2 34.71 -29.64 -17.81
CA LEU A 2 34.92 -30.96 -17.20
C LEU A 2 34.75 -31.11 -15.67
N PRO A 3 34.85 -30.07 -14.80
CA PRO A 3 34.80 -30.31 -13.35
C PRO A 3 33.41 -30.66 -12.81
N LEU A 4 32.34 -30.47 -13.60
CA LEU A 4 30.98 -30.88 -13.26
C LEU A 4 30.72 -32.38 -13.44
N LEU A 5 31.52 -33.05 -14.28
CA LEU A 5 31.37 -34.48 -14.57
C LEU A 5 32.19 -35.36 -13.61
N GLU A 6 33.23 -34.79 -12.97
CA GLU A 6 34.09 -35.52 -12.02
C GLU A 6 33.38 -35.88 -10.70
N SER A 7 32.28 -35.19 -10.36
CA SER A 7 31.49 -35.45 -9.15
C SER A 7 30.27 -36.34 -9.38
N ILE A 8 30.07 -36.88 -10.58
CA ILE A 8 28.89 -37.67 -10.94
C ILE A 8 29.23 -39.15 -10.92
N VAL A 9 28.57 -39.89 -10.04
CA VAL A 9 28.66 -41.35 -9.99
C VAL A 9 27.70 -41.92 -11.04
N PHE A 10 28.23 -42.57 -12.07
CA PHE A 10 27.43 -43.26 -13.07
C PHE A 10 26.92 -44.58 -12.52
N LEU A 11 25.59 -44.71 -12.42
CA LEU A 11 24.91 -45.93 -11.99
C LEU A 11 24.23 -46.57 -13.21
N PRO A 12 24.81 -47.61 -13.83
CA PRO A 12 24.39 -48.11 -15.15
C PRO A 12 23.00 -48.75 -15.20
N ASN A 13 22.36 -48.98 -14.05
CA ASN A 13 21.03 -49.56 -13.92
C ASN A 13 19.99 -48.56 -13.37
N GLU A 14 20.35 -47.29 -13.21
CA GLU A 14 19.41 -46.26 -12.78
C GLU A 14 19.04 -45.34 -13.95
N GLU A 15 17.77 -44.90 -13.96
CA GLU A 15 17.30 -43.93 -14.95
C GLU A 15 17.82 -42.53 -14.62
N ASP A 16 18.11 -41.74 -15.65
CA ASP A 16 18.56 -40.35 -15.51
C ASP A 16 17.55 -39.50 -14.74
N GLN A 17 18.03 -38.69 -13.79
CA GLN A 17 17.21 -37.78 -13.00
C GLN A 17 17.69 -36.33 -13.10
N LEU A 18 16.73 -35.41 -13.12
CA LEU A 18 17.02 -33.97 -13.05
C LEU A 18 17.36 -33.59 -11.61
N VAL A 19 18.61 -33.18 -11.37
CA VAL A 19 19.12 -32.77 -10.06
C VAL A 19 19.36 -31.25 -10.05
N TRP A 20 18.75 -30.55 -9.09
CA TRP A 20 19.00 -29.13 -8.83
C TRP A 20 20.31 -28.95 -8.06
N LEU A 21 21.29 -28.23 -8.63
CA LEU A 21 22.62 -28.03 -8.01
C LEU A 21 22.66 -27.05 -6.83
N GLY A 22 21.73 -26.11 -6.74
CA GLY A 22 21.65 -25.14 -5.66
C GLY A 22 20.93 -25.62 -4.37
N ASP A 23 20.72 -26.93 -4.21
CA ASP A 23 20.17 -27.57 -3.02
C ASP A 23 20.93 -28.87 -2.75
N LYS A 24 21.31 -29.12 -1.50
CA LYS A 24 22.15 -30.28 -1.14
C LYS A 24 21.44 -31.63 -1.35
N LYS A 25 20.11 -31.63 -1.45
CA LYS A 25 19.31 -32.84 -1.70
C LYS A 25 18.93 -32.99 -3.17
N GLY A 26 19.42 -32.12 -4.05
CA GLY A 26 19.12 -32.19 -5.48
C GLY A 26 17.70 -31.77 -5.85
N MET A 27 16.91 -31.27 -4.89
CA MET A 27 15.49 -31.03 -5.07
C MET A 27 15.22 -29.63 -5.64
N PHE A 28 14.55 -29.58 -6.81
CA PHE A 28 14.04 -28.32 -7.35
C PHE A 28 12.89 -27.82 -6.47
N THR A 29 13.00 -26.60 -5.95
CA THR A 29 11.82 -25.84 -5.49
C THR A 29 11.92 -24.40 -5.98
N VAL A 30 10.79 -23.80 -6.34
CA VAL A 30 10.74 -22.38 -6.73
C VAL A 30 11.30 -21.48 -5.63
N LYS A 31 11.10 -21.85 -4.35
CA LYS A 31 11.65 -21.13 -3.19
C LYS A 31 13.18 -21.17 -3.15
N ALA A 32 13.79 -22.35 -3.27
CA ALA A 32 15.24 -22.51 -3.30
C ALA A 32 15.86 -21.84 -4.53
N ALA A 33 15.19 -21.96 -5.68
CA ALA A 33 15.54 -21.29 -6.92
C ALA A 33 15.66 -19.78 -6.75
N TYR A 34 14.59 -19.17 -6.24
CA TYR A 34 14.53 -17.74 -6.03
C TYR A 34 15.56 -17.28 -4.99
N ALA A 35 15.75 -18.04 -3.91
CA ALA A 35 16.76 -17.75 -2.90
C ALA A 35 18.18 -17.81 -3.49
N HIS A 36 18.50 -18.80 -4.30
CA HIS A 36 19.79 -18.93 -4.97
C HIS A 36 20.02 -17.80 -5.98
N LEU A 37 19.00 -17.43 -6.77
CA LEU A 37 19.09 -16.33 -7.74
C LEU A 37 19.17 -14.94 -7.09
N SER A 38 18.69 -14.81 -5.85
CA SER A 38 18.73 -13.55 -5.10
C SER A 38 19.99 -13.36 -4.25
N GLN A 39 20.86 -14.37 -4.17
CA GLN A 39 22.20 -14.25 -3.55
C GLN A 39 23.06 -13.29 -4.39
N GLY A 40 23.27 -12.07 -3.89
CA GLY A 40 24.05 -11.02 -4.56
C GLY A 40 23.25 -9.80 -5.02
N THR A 41 21.92 -9.89 -5.04
CA THR A 41 21.06 -8.71 -5.08
C THR A 41 20.88 -8.16 -3.67
N ASN A 42 20.73 -6.83 -3.51
CA ASN A 42 20.39 -6.19 -2.22
C ASN A 42 19.35 -7.04 -1.47
N PRO A 43 19.43 -7.15 -0.12
CA PRO A 43 18.52 -7.98 0.66
C PRO A 43 17.10 -7.74 0.17
N PRO A 44 16.30 -8.79 -0.08
CA PRO A 44 14.98 -8.65 -0.66
C PRO A 44 14.25 -7.58 0.13
N ILE A 45 13.87 -6.49 -0.55
CA ILE A 45 13.15 -5.37 0.07
C ILE A 45 12.07 -6.03 0.92
N SER A 46 12.18 -5.92 2.26
CA SER A 46 11.21 -6.53 3.15
C SER A 46 9.87 -5.90 2.83
N PHE A 47 9.08 -6.65 2.06
CA PHE A 47 7.81 -6.21 1.53
C PHE A 47 6.75 -6.69 2.53
N PRO A 48 5.94 -5.78 3.09
CA PRO A 48 5.00 -6.13 4.15
C PRO A 48 3.74 -6.80 3.56
N SER A 49 3.91 -8.00 3.01
CA SER A 49 2.89 -8.73 2.25
C SER A 49 1.60 -8.92 3.04
N SER A 50 1.70 -9.34 4.30
CA SER A 50 0.54 -9.55 5.18
C SER A 50 -0.22 -8.25 5.49
N LYS A 51 0.47 -7.10 5.51
CA LYS A 51 -0.16 -5.80 5.71
C LYS A 51 -0.84 -5.31 4.44
N VAL A 52 -0.18 -5.45 3.28
CA VAL A 52 -0.70 -4.97 1.98
C VAL A 52 -1.88 -5.81 1.49
N TRP A 53 -1.80 -7.13 1.62
CA TRP A 53 -2.86 -8.07 1.22
C TRP A 53 -3.82 -8.38 2.37
N SER A 54 -4.19 -7.33 3.12
CA SER A 54 -5.16 -7.42 4.21
C SER A 54 -6.59 -7.61 3.68
N ARG A 55 -7.40 -8.36 4.42
CA ARG A 55 -8.85 -8.48 4.18
C ARG A 55 -9.64 -7.21 4.52
N ALA A 56 -8.98 -6.21 5.12
CA ALA A 56 -9.65 -4.97 5.54
C ALA A 56 -10.05 -4.06 4.36
N TRP A 57 -9.52 -4.30 3.16
CA TRP A 57 -9.83 -3.52 1.96
C TRP A 57 -9.91 -4.41 0.70
N PRO A 58 -10.51 -3.93 -0.39
CA PRO A 58 -10.62 -4.68 -1.63
C PRO A 58 -9.27 -4.98 -2.27
N HIS A 59 -9.20 -6.08 -3.03
CA HIS A 59 -7.96 -6.50 -3.71
C HIS A 59 -7.35 -5.41 -4.61
N ARG A 60 -8.16 -4.60 -5.30
CA ARG A 60 -7.67 -3.47 -6.11
C ARG A 60 -6.88 -2.43 -5.30
N VAL A 61 -7.25 -2.24 -4.03
CA VAL A 61 -6.54 -1.34 -3.10
C VAL A 61 -5.26 -2.02 -2.63
N GLY A 62 -5.28 -3.33 -2.37
CA GLY A 62 -4.07 -4.11 -2.11
C GLY A 62 -3.05 -4.00 -3.24
N PHE A 63 -3.48 -4.11 -4.50
CA PHE A 63 -2.62 -3.91 -5.67
C PHE A 63 -2.06 -2.49 -5.76
N PHE A 64 -2.87 -1.48 -5.43
CA PHE A 64 -2.40 -0.10 -5.33
C PHE A 64 -1.31 0.05 -4.26
N LEU A 65 -1.52 -0.47 -3.05
CA LEU A 65 -0.55 -0.42 -1.96
C LEU A 65 0.72 -1.22 -2.26
N TRP A 66 0.61 -2.32 -3.01
CA TRP A 66 1.77 -3.05 -3.50
C TRP A 66 2.65 -2.19 -4.40
N LYS A 67 2.06 -1.44 -5.33
CA LYS A 67 2.80 -0.47 -6.17
C LYS A 67 3.42 0.63 -5.31
N VAL A 68 2.69 1.12 -4.31
CA VAL A 68 3.17 2.14 -3.38
C VAL A 68 4.44 1.68 -2.65
N CYS A 69 4.37 0.50 -2.01
CA CYS A 69 5.50 -0.08 -1.28
C CYS A 69 6.73 -0.37 -2.14
N LEU A 70 6.59 -0.40 -3.48
CA LEU A 70 7.67 -0.58 -4.44
C LEU A 70 8.10 0.74 -5.11
N ASN A 71 7.53 1.88 -4.73
CA ASN A 71 7.69 3.18 -5.39
C ASN A 71 7.43 3.09 -6.90
N ARG A 72 6.31 2.47 -7.28
CA ARG A 72 5.94 2.20 -8.68
C ARG A 72 4.69 2.91 -9.15
N LEU A 73 4.11 3.82 -8.35
CA LEU A 73 3.01 4.65 -8.84
C LEU A 73 3.48 5.57 -9.98
N PRO A 74 2.61 5.87 -10.96
CA PRO A 74 2.92 6.79 -12.06
C PRO A 74 2.80 8.26 -11.60
N THR A 75 3.57 8.62 -10.57
CA THR A 75 3.83 10.01 -10.19
C THR A 75 4.67 10.70 -11.25
N LEU A 76 4.66 12.03 -11.32
CA LEU A 76 5.46 12.76 -12.31
C LEU A 76 6.95 12.42 -12.19
N SER A 77 7.49 12.32 -10.97
CA SER A 77 8.90 11.95 -10.76
C SER A 77 9.21 10.54 -11.31
N ASN A 78 8.35 9.55 -11.06
CA ASN A 78 8.54 8.18 -11.58
C ASN A 78 8.37 8.10 -13.11
N LEU A 79 7.49 8.90 -13.70
CA LEU A 79 7.31 8.98 -15.15
C LEU A 79 8.52 9.63 -15.84
N HIS A 80 9.05 10.70 -15.26
CA HIS A 80 10.29 11.34 -15.69
C HIS A 80 11.47 10.36 -15.63
N HIS A 81 11.63 9.64 -14.52
CA HIS A 81 12.70 8.65 -14.37
C HIS A 81 12.63 7.53 -15.43
N ARG A 82 11.41 7.14 -15.84
CA ARG A 82 11.18 6.15 -16.91
C ARG A 82 11.34 6.72 -18.32
N ARG A 83 11.86 7.94 -18.47
CA ARG A 83 12.06 8.64 -19.75
C ARG A 83 10.80 8.73 -20.60
N THR A 84 9.63 8.75 -19.98
CA THR A 84 8.40 9.14 -20.68
C THR A 84 8.46 10.66 -20.86
N ALA A 85 8.35 11.14 -22.10
CA ALA A 85 8.64 12.51 -22.49
C ALA A 85 7.67 13.54 -21.87
N LEU A 86 7.84 13.85 -20.59
CA LEU A 86 7.16 14.94 -19.91
C LEU A 86 8.08 16.17 -19.99
N HIS A 87 7.72 17.17 -20.80
CA HIS A 87 8.49 18.43 -20.91
C HIS A 87 8.09 19.47 -19.86
N SER A 88 7.37 19.07 -18.81
CA SER A 88 6.79 19.97 -17.80
C SER A 88 7.40 19.74 -16.43
N PRO A 89 7.48 20.79 -15.58
CA PRO A 89 8.00 20.67 -14.24
C PRO A 89 7.19 19.62 -13.47
N SER A 90 7.88 18.73 -12.76
CA SER A 90 7.29 17.59 -12.03
C SER A 90 6.53 18.02 -10.78
N LEU A 91 5.86 19.17 -10.78
CA LEU A 91 5.15 19.71 -9.61
C LEU A 91 3.90 18.89 -9.28
N CYS A 92 3.72 18.61 -7.99
CA CYS A 92 2.58 17.87 -7.45
C CYS A 92 1.24 18.46 -7.88
N TYR A 93 0.39 17.65 -8.50
CA TYR A 93 -0.94 18.10 -8.94
C TYR A 93 -1.85 18.57 -7.79
N LEU A 94 -1.58 18.16 -6.55
CA LEU A 94 -2.39 18.55 -5.39
C LEU A 94 -1.98 19.91 -4.78
N CYS A 95 -0.70 20.29 -4.84
CA CYS A 95 -0.23 21.53 -4.21
C CYS A 95 0.42 22.52 -5.17
N GLY A 96 1.04 22.04 -6.25
CA GLY A 96 1.79 22.86 -7.21
C GLY A 96 3.08 23.46 -6.66
N ILE A 97 3.55 23.05 -5.47
CA ILE A 97 4.66 23.71 -4.75
C ILE A 97 5.97 22.91 -4.83
N ALA A 98 5.90 21.58 -4.76
CA ALA A 98 7.07 20.70 -4.73
C ALA A 98 6.95 19.57 -5.75
N GLU A 99 8.05 18.85 -5.98
CA GLU A 99 8.08 17.69 -6.87
C GLU A 99 7.09 16.60 -6.43
N GLU A 100 6.37 16.03 -7.39
CA GLU A 100 5.46 14.91 -7.19
C GLU A 100 6.22 13.60 -7.09
N THR A 101 6.75 13.35 -5.89
CA THR A 101 7.16 12.01 -5.46
C THR A 101 5.97 11.29 -4.82
N GLU A 102 6.10 9.98 -4.62
CA GLU A 102 5.02 9.19 -4.02
C GLU A 102 4.75 9.59 -2.56
N ASP A 103 5.81 9.73 -1.76
CA ASP A 103 5.71 10.15 -0.36
C ASP A 103 5.26 11.61 -0.24
N HIS A 104 5.71 12.49 -1.14
CA HIS A 104 5.18 13.84 -1.17
C HIS A 104 3.68 13.83 -1.48
N LEU A 105 3.28 13.19 -2.58
CA LEU A 105 1.90 13.16 -3.01
C LEU A 105 0.95 12.59 -1.95
N LEU A 106 1.33 11.46 -1.33
CA LEU A 106 0.44 10.70 -0.46
C LEU A 106 0.56 11.07 1.02
N LEU A 107 1.63 11.71 1.47
CA LEU A 107 1.84 12.09 2.88
C LEU A 107 2.20 13.55 3.07
N GLN A 108 3.29 14.02 2.46
CA GLN A 108 3.97 15.27 2.86
C GLN A 108 3.36 16.53 2.21
N CYS A 109 2.62 16.36 1.12
CA CYS A 109 1.92 17.42 0.43
C CYS A 109 1.01 18.18 1.42
N PRO A 110 1.02 19.53 1.45
CA PRO A 110 0.18 20.30 2.37
C PRO A 110 -1.31 19.92 2.31
N PHE A 111 -1.81 19.60 1.12
CA PHE A 111 -3.17 19.09 0.97
C PHE A 111 -3.35 17.72 1.65
N SER A 112 -2.45 16.78 1.37
CA SER A 112 -2.46 15.43 1.94
C SER A 112 -2.32 15.45 3.46
N LEU A 113 -1.43 16.29 4.00
CA LEU A 113 -1.28 16.50 5.44
C LEU A 113 -2.58 16.97 6.10
N ARG A 114 -3.32 17.90 5.48
CA ARG A 114 -4.63 18.33 6.01
C ARG A 114 -5.62 17.18 6.08
N VAL A 115 -5.64 16.31 5.06
CA VAL A 115 -6.49 15.12 5.04
C VAL A 115 -6.06 14.14 6.13
N TRP A 116 -4.77 13.83 6.25
CA TRP A 116 -4.27 12.94 7.31
C TRP A 116 -4.57 13.47 8.70
N ASN A 117 -4.27 14.75 8.97
CA ASN A 117 -4.48 15.41 10.26
C ASN A 117 -5.94 15.33 10.72
N TYR A 118 -6.90 15.39 9.80
CA TYR A 118 -8.32 15.18 10.13
C TYR A 118 -8.57 13.81 10.77
N PHE A 119 -7.97 12.74 10.23
CA PHE A 119 -8.20 11.38 10.70
C PHE A 119 -7.34 11.04 11.92
N ILE A 120 -6.05 11.35 11.91
CA ILE A 120 -5.15 11.04 13.02
C ILE A 120 -5.46 11.89 14.27
N GLY A 121 -6.10 13.05 14.09
CA GLY A 121 -6.59 13.87 15.21
C GLY A 121 -7.54 13.12 16.15
N LEU A 122 -8.27 12.11 15.64
CA LEU A 122 -9.13 11.24 16.46
C LEU A 122 -8.33 10.37 17.44
N ALA A 123 -7.06 10.12 17.16
CA ALA A 123 -6.15 9.34 17.99
C ALA A 123 -5.25 10.23 18.88
N GLY A 124 -5.59 11.52 19.04
CA GLY A 124 -4.75 12.49 19.76
C GLY A 124 -3.66 13.13 18.89
N GLY A 125 -3.68 12.90 17.57
CA GLY A 125 -2.71 13.44 16.62
C GLY A 125 -1.40 12.66 16.59
N GLY A 126 -0.34 13.32 16.10
CA GLY A 126 1.01 12.75 16.02
C GLY A 126 1.71 13.06 14.70
N THR A 127 3.02 12.86 14.69
CA THR A 127 3.84 13.01 13.48
C THR A 127 3.65 11.79 12.59
N LEU A 128 3.27 12.02 11.34
CA LEU A 128 3.25 10.96 10.33
C LEU A 128 4.67 10.46 10.06
N LEU A 129 4.78 9.17 9.75
CA LEU A 129 6.04 8.59 9.29
C LEU A 129 6.44 9.19 7.94
N GLN A 130 7.73 9.09 7.61
CA GLN A 130 8.30 9.75 6.44
C GLN A 130 7.84 9.14 5.11
N THR A 131 7.52 7.84 5.10
CA THR A 131 7.08 7.11 3.90
C THR A 131 5.73 6.43 4.06
N VAL A 132 5.00 6.27 2.95
CA VAL A 132 3.68 5.60 2.97
C VAL A 132 3.82 4.15 3.40
N LYS A 133 4.92 3.50 3.00
CA LYS A 133 5.27 2.14 3.42
C LYS A 133 5.35 2.04 4.94
N ASP A 134 6.05 2.98 5.58
CA ASP A 134 6.20 2.97 7.03
C ASP A 134 4.86 3.21 7.73
N VAL A 135 4.00 4.07 7.18
CA VAL A 135 2.63 4.25 7.68
C VAL A 135 1.83 2.95 7.64
N ILE A 136 1.89 2.18 6.55
CA ILE A 136 1.17 0.91 6.41
C ILE A 136 1.71 -0.14 7.40
N VAL A 137 3.03 -0.21 7.57
CA VAL A 137 3.69 -1.19 8.45
C VAL A 137 3.49 -0.84 9.92
N GLY A 138 3.70 0.42 10.25
CA GLY A 138 3.69 0.98 11.60
C GLY A 138 2.32 1.44 12.09
N TRP A 139 1.24 1.20 11.34
CA TRP A 139 -0.12 1.62 11.75
C TRP A 139 -0.52 0.97 13.07
N LYS A 140 -0.61 1.77 14.13
CA LYS A 140 -0.97 1.31 15.49
C LYS A 140 -2.49 1.36 15.68
N ASN A 141 -3.00 0.44 16.49
CA ASN A 141 -4.36 0.53 16.99
C ASN A 141 -4.41 1.44 18.22
N PHE A 142 -5.57 2.04 18.42
CA PHE A 142 -5.89 2.89 19.56
C PHE A 142 -7.12 2.31 20.29
N PRO A 143 -7.33 2.66 21.56
CA PRO A 143 -8.45 2.18 22.37
C PRO A 143 -9.78 2.84 21.94
N PHE A 144 -10.21 2.57 20.71
CA PHE A 144 -11.50 3.00 20.18
C PHE A 144 -12.59 1.99 20.48
N SER A 145 -13.85 2.41 20.28
CA SER A 145 -14.99 1.49 20.24
C SER A 145 -14.76 0.34 19.23
N ALA A 146 -15.51 -0.75 19.35
CA ALA A 146 -15.40 -1.88 18.43
C ALA A 146 -15.60 -1.46 16.95
N GLN A 147 -16.58 -0.59 16.68
CA GLN A 147 -16.84 -0.05 15.34
C GLN A 147 -15.71 0.91 14.91
N GLY A 148 -15.32 1.83 15.79
CA GLY A 148 -14.25 2.80 15.53
C GLY A 148 -12.94 2.13 15.19
N LEU A 149 -12.58 1.06 15.92
CA LEU A 149 -11.38 0.27 15.66
C LEU A 149 -11.43 -0.40 14.28
N GLN A 150 -12.60 -0.86 13.83
CA GLN A 150 -12.73 -1.42 12.49
C GLN A 150 -12.52 -0.34 11.42
N LEU A 151 -13.16 0.82 11.54
CA LEU A 151 -12.94 1.94 10.61
C LEU A 151 -11.47 2.39 10.61
N TRP A 152 -10.86 2.51 11.80
CA TRP A 152 -9.46 2.88 12.00
C TRP A 152 -8.49 1.99 11.21
N LYS A 153 -8.72 0.66 11.25
CA LYS A 153 -7.89 -0.32 10.53
C LYS A 153 -7.91 -0.17 9.01
N ARG A 154 -8.88 0.56 8.43
CA ARG A 154 -8.99 0.80 6.98
C ARG A 154 -8.32 2.09 6.54
N LEU A 155 -8.15 3.06 7.44
CA LEU A 155 -7.57 4.36 7.14
C LEU A 155 -6.17 4.34 6.49
N PRO A 156 -5.21 3.48 6.90
CA PRO A 156 -3.88 3.49 6.26
C PRO A 156 -3.93 3.09 4.78
N ALA A 157 -5.01 2.46 4.32
CA ALA A 157 -5.26 2.15 2.92
C ALA A 157 -6.19 3.17 2.25
N ALA A 158 -7.26 3.58 2.95
CA ALA A 158 -8.30 4.45 2.41
C ALA A 158 -7.80 5.86 2.11
N ILE A 159 -6.96 6.43 2.97
CA ILE A 159 -6.42 7.78 2.81
C ILE A 159 -5.53 7.89 1.56
N PRO A 160 -4.44 7.10 1.41
CA PRO A 160 -3.60 7.19 0.21
C PRO A 160 -4.36 6.81 -1.06
N TRP A 161 -5.31 5.87 -0.99
CA TRP A 161 -6.17 5.54 -2.13
C TRP A 161 -7.02 6.72 -2.59
N ALA A 162 -7.64 7.45 -1.67
CA ALA A 162 -8.46 8.61 -2.01
C ALA A 162 -7.63 9.79 -2.52
N LEU A 163 -6.45 10.03 -1.95
CA LEU A 163 -5.50 11.05 -2.43
C LEU A 163 -5.03 10.73 -3.85
N TRP A 164 -4.73 9.46 -4.13
CA TRP A 164 -4.37 9.02 -5.48
C TRP A 164 -5.49 9.24 -6.49
N LYS A 165 -6.75 8.91 -6.14
CA LYS A 165 -7.92 9.21 -6.98
C LYS A 165 -8.07 10.70 -7.23
N ALA A 166 -8.04 11.52 -6.16
CA ALA A 166 -8.15 12.98 -6.28
C ALA A 166 -7.08 13.58 -7.19
N ARG A 167 -5.83 13.10 -7.06
CA ARG A 167 -4.73 13.49 -7.96
C ARG A 167 -5.02 13.15 -9.41
N ASN A 168 -5.53 11.95 -9.69
CA ASN A 168 -5.85 11.54 -11.06
C ASN A 168 -7.02 12.33 -11.65
N ASP A 169 -8.04 12.64 -10.85
CA ASP A 169 -9.16 13.48 -11.29
C ASP A 169 -8.67 14.88 -11.73
N ILE A 170 -7.66 15.43 -11.05
CA ILE A 170 -7.03 16.71 -11.47
C ILE A 170 -6.22 16.51 -12.74
N ALA A 171 -5.35 15.50 -12.77
CA ALA A 171 -4.42 15.26 -13.87
C ALA A 171 -5.13 14.99 -15.21
N PHE A 172 -6.26 14.27 -15.18
CA PHE A 172 -6.95 13.82 -16.39
C PHE A 172 -8.27 14.56 -16.66
N GLU A 173 -8.98 15.00 -15.62
CA GLU A 173 -10.32 15.57 -15.77
C GLU A 173 -10.40 17.05 -15.37
N ARG A 174 -9.30 17.63 -14.86
CA ARG A 174 -9.21 19.02 -14.36
C ARG A 174 -10.32 19.38 -13.37
N LYS A 175 -10.82 18.39 -12.62
CA LYS A 175 -11.89 18.61 -11.65
C LYS A 175 -11.37 19.37 -10.44
N PRO A 176 -12.09 20.41 -9.97
CA PRO A 176 -11.75 21.03 -8.70
C PRO A 176 -12.00 20.04 -7.57
N PHE A 177 -11.13 20.07 -6.56
CA PHE A 177 -11.20 19.17 -5.42
C PHE A 177 -11.20 19.98 -4.14
N LYS A 178 -12.02 19.59 -3.17
CA LYS A 178 -12.02 20.16 -1.82
C LYS A 178 -11.57 19.10 -0.83
N VAL A 179 -10.83 19.53 0.20
CA VAL A 179 -10.39 18.66 1.30
C VAL A 179 -11.56 17.86 1.88
N ASN A 180 -12.72 18.50 2.05
CA ASN A 180 -13.92 17.87 2.60
C ASN A 180 -14.49 16.76 1.70
N ASP A 181 -14.38 16.89 0.38
CA ASP A 181 -14.83 15.85 -0.56
C ASP A 181 -13.94 14.61 -0.46
N VAL A 182 -12.63 14.82 -0.35
CA VAL A 182 -11.66 13.73 -0.15
C VAL A 182 -11.91 13.04 1.20
N ILE A 183 -12.10 13.80 2.28
CA ILE A 183 -12.45 13.26 3.60
C ILE A 183 -13.74 12.45 3.53
N ARG A 184 -14.79 12.96 2.89
CA ARG A 184 -16.06 12.25 2.71
C ARG A 184 -15.86 10.92 1.97
N ASN A 185 -15.09 10.94 0.89
CA ASN A 185 -14.78 9.73 0.11
C ASN A 185 -13.98 8.70 0.93
N ILE A 186 -13.05 9.13 1.79
CA ILE A 186 -12.30 8.24 2.69
C ILE A 186 -13.24 7.58 3.69
N LYS A 187 -14.14 8.36 4.31
CA LYS A 187 -15.15 7.81 5.25
C LYS A 187 -16.03 6.77 4.55
N MET A 188 -16.47 7.06 3.33
CA MET A 188 -17.27 6.14 2.51
C MET A 188 -16.51 4.86 2.19
N ASP A 189 -15.27 4.96 1.71
CA ASP A 189 -14.44 3.81 1.36
C ASP A 189 -14.19 2.93 2.61
N ALA A 190 -13.75 3.53 3.73
CA ALA A 190 -13.52 2.82 4.99
C ALA A 190 -14.77 2.11 5.51
N PHE A 191 -15.94 2.76 5.43
CA PHE A 191 -17.22 2.15 5.80
C PHE A 191 -17.63 1.03 4.85
N ASN A 192 -17.56 1.26 3.55
CA ASN A 192 -17.91 0.26 2.53
C ASN A 192 -17.08 -1.02 2.69
N TRP A 193 -15.80 -0.89 3.04
CA TRP A 193 -14.92 -2.04 3.30
C TRP A 193 -15.16 -2.70 4.68
N SER A 194 -16.06 -2.14 5.48
CA SER A 194 -16.47 -2.65 6.79
C SER A 194 -17.91 -3.17 6.82
N ARG A 195 -18.71 -2.94 5.76
CA ARG A 195 -20.15 -3.32 5.71
C ARG A 195 -20.44 -4.80 5.91
N GLY A 196 -19.48 -5.69 5.62
CA GLY A 196 -19.62 -7.13 5.84
C GLY A 196 -19.42 -7.58 7.29
N LEU A 197 -19.06 -6.67 8.21
CA LEU A 197 -18.84 -6.99 9.62
C LEU A 197 -20.13 -6.86 10.42
N ASP A 198 -20.34 -7.76 11.37
CA ASP A 198 -21.54 -7.79 12.21
C ASP A 198 -21.80 -6.48 12.95
N CYS A 199 -20.73 -5.82 13.43
CA CYS A 199 -20.82 -4.53 14.13
C CYS A 199 -21.35 -3.36 13.27
N PHE A 200 -21.49 -3.53 11.94
CA PHE A 200 -22.06 -2.51 11.04
C PHE A 200 -23.40 -2.94 10.40
N LYS A 201 -23.99 -4.06 10.84
CA LYS A 201 -25.33 -4.47 10.38
C LYS A 201 -26.37 -3.38 10.68
N GLY A 202 -27.19 -3.05 9.69
CA GLY A 202 -28.24 -2.03 9.81
C GLY A 202 -27.76 -0.58 9.79
N ILE A 203 -26.45 -0.32 9.76
CA ILE A 203 -25.91 1.04 9.74
C ILE A 203 -25.90 1.57 8.31
N ASN A 204 -26.43 2.79 8.12
CA ASN A 204 -26.45 3.44 6.83
C ASN A 204 -25.19 4.31 6.60
N THR A 205 -24.87 4.58 5.34
CA THR A 205 -23.67 5.32 4.95
C THR A 205 -23.72 6.78 5.45
N SER A 206 -24.88 7.43 5.42
CA SER A 206 -25.05 8.82 5.87
C SER A 206 -24.73 8.99 7.35
N THR A 207 -25.13 8.05 8.21
CA THR A 207 -24.88 8.05 9.64
C THR A 207 -23.39 8.00 9.91
N VAL A 208 -22.63 7.18 9.18
CA VAL A 208 -21.17 7.10 9.34
C VAL A 208 -20.47 8.35 8.86
N ILE A 209 -20.90 8.93 7.74
CA ILE A 209 -20.29 10.15 7.21
C ILE A 209 -20.47 11.33 8.17
N VAL A 210 -21.71 11.55 8.64
CA VAL A 210 -22.09 12.67 9.50
C VAL A 210 -21.61 12.45 10.93
N GLY A 211 -21.88 11.27 11.49
CA GLY A 211 -21.55 10.89 12.87
C GLY A 211 -20.15 10.30 13.03
N TRP A 212 -19.21 10.55 12.11
CA TRP A 212 -17.93 9.84 12.04
C TRP A 212 -17.21 9.74 13.40
N ALA A 213 -17.07 10.84 14.14
CA ALA A 213 -16.38 10.86 15.42
C ALA A 213 -17.10 10.05 16.53
N HIS A 214 -18.43 9.96 16.46
CA HIS A 214 -19.23 9.17 17.40
C HIS A 214 -18.79 7.71 17.41
N PHE A 215 -18.59 7.12 16.22
CA PHE A 215 -18.12 5.75 16.08
C PHE A 215 -16.78 5.46 16.76
N PHE A 216 -15.94 6.46 17.01
CA PHE A 216 -14.63 6.27 17.65
C PHE A 216 -14.67 6.41 19.16
N LEU A 217 -15.42 7.41 19.66
CA LEU A 217 -15.36 7.86 21.05
C LEU A 217 -16.54 7.38 21.91
N ASN A 218 -17.73 7.19 21.32
CA ASN A 218 -18.94 6.77 22.02
C ASN A 218 -19.74 5.82 21.12
N PRO A 219 -19.72 4.49 21.31
CA PRO A 219 -20.58 3.61 20.53
C PRO A 219 -22.07 3.93 20.81
N PRO A 220 -22.97 3.87 19.80
CA PRO A 220 -24.41 4.00 20.01
C PRO A 220 -24.98 2.84 20.85
#